data_AF-A0AB39NDV9-F1
#
_entry.id   AF-A0AB39NDV9-F1
#
_cell.length_a   1.000
_cell.length_b   1.000
_cell.length_c   1.000
_cell.angle_alpha   90.00
_cell.angle_beta   90.00
_cell.angle_gamma   90.00
#
_symmetry.space_group_name_H-M   'P 1'
#
loop_
_entity.id
_entity.type
_entity.pdbx_description
1 polymer ?
#
loop_
_entity_poly.entity_id
_entity_poly.type
_entity_poly.pdbx_seq_one_letter_code
_entity_poly.pdbx_strand_id
1 'polypeptide(L)'
;MDEPFGSLDAQTREDLEDLLLEVHRTDGTTIVFVTHDIDESVYLGDRVVVLSPGPGAEVVLDQPVELPGTRDQNTTRGLAEFVALRSEVGRAVRNR
;
A
#
# COMPACT_ATOMS: atom_id res chain seq x y z
N MET A 1 -0.17 -10.12 -6.50
CA MET A 1 -0.24 -9.24 -7.67
C MET A 1 1.06 -8.46 -7.69
N ASP A 2 1.77 -8.48 -8.81
CA ASP A 2 3.08 -7.84 -8.94
C ASP A 2 2.96 -6.64 -9.88
N GLU A 3 3.06 -5.43 -9.31
CA GLU A 3 2.96 -4.14 -10.01
C GLU A 3 1.73 -4.02 -10.94
N PRO A 4 0.51 -4.35 -10.48
CA PRO A 4 -0.65 -4.49 -11.37
C PRO A 4 -1.13 -3.16 -11.96
N PHE A 5 -0.78 -2.01 -11.38
CA PHE A 5 -1.26 -0.68 -11.79
C PHE A 5 -0.17 0.20 -12.42
N GLY A 6 1.08 -0.29 -12.54
CA GLY A 6 2.23 0.54 -12.95
C GLY A 6 2.14 1.17 -14.34
N SER A 7 1.23 0.72 -15.21
CA SER A 7 1.02 1.27 -16.56
C SER A 7 -0.20 2.18 -16.70
N LEU A 8 -0.88 2.47 -15.60
CA LEU A 8 -2.15 3.22 -15.62
C LEU A 8 -1.91 4.69 -15.27
N ASP A 9 -2.83 5.55 -15.73
CA ASP A 9 -2.88 6.93 -15.26
C ASP A 9 -3.39 6.98 -13.80
N ALA A 10 -3.18 8.13 -13.16
CA ALA A 10 -3.48 8.30 -11.74
C ALA A 10 -4.95 8.03 -11.41
N GLN A 11 -5.89 8.54 -12.23
CA GLN A 11 -7.32 8.39 -11.95
C GLN A 11 -7.77 6.94 -12.13
N THR A 12 -7.38 6.29 -13.23
CA THR A 12 -7.74 4.89 -13.47
C THR A 12 -7.17 3.97 -12.38
N ARG A 13 -5.95 4.26 -11.90
CA ARG A 13 -5.35 3.52 -10.79
C ARG A 13 -6.14 3.69 -9.50
N GLU A 14 -6.49 4.91 -9.12
CA GLU A 14 -7.29 5.19 -7.92
C GLU A 14 -8.63 4.43 -7.93
N ASP A 15 -9.32 4.41 -9.08
CA ASP A 15 -10.57 3.66 -9.25
C ASP A 15 -10.36 2.13 -9.05
N LEU A 16 -9.25 1.58 -9.54
CA LEU A 16 -8.94 0.16 -9.39
C LEU A 16 -8.47 -0.22 -7.98
N GLU A 17 -7.80 0.69 -7.27
CA GLU A 17 -7.48 0.51 -5.86
C GLU A 17 -8.75 0.37 -5.00
N ASP A 18 -9.73 1.26 -5.23
CA ASP A 18 -11.01 1.23 -4.54
C ASP A 18 -11.79 -0.05 -4.85
N LEU A 19 -11.81 -0.45 -6.13
CA LEU A 19 -12.42 -1.70 -6.56
C LEU A 19 -11.73 -2.91 -5.92
N LEU A 20 -10.40 -2.91 -5.84
CA LEU A 20 -9.63 -4.00 -5.22
C LEU A 20 -10.02 -4.16 -3.74
N LEU A 21 -10.13 -3.05 -3.00
CA LEU A 21 -10.57 -3.06 -1.61
C LEU A 21 -12.02 -3.55 -1.46
N GLU A 22 -12.91 -3.18 -2.38
CA GLU A 22 -14.29 -3.67 -2.40
C GLU A 22 -14.38 -5.18 -2.60
N VAL A 23 -13.68 -5.70 -3.61
CA VAL A 23 -13.62 -7.14 -3.91
C VAL A 23 -13.01 -7.90 -2.73
N HIS A 24 -11.90 -7.39 -2.18
CA HIS A 24 -11.26 -7.99 -1.01
C HIS A 24 -12.23 -8.12 0.18
N ARG A 25 -12.97 -7.05 0.51
CA ARG A 25 -13.97 -7.06 1.59
C ARG A 25 -15.12 -8.02 1.33
N THR A 26 -15.54 -8.15 0.08
CA THR A 26 -16.68 -9.00 -0.31
C THR A 26 -16.30 -10.49 -0.30
N ASP A 27 -15.13 -10.82 -0.82
CA ASP A 27 -14.73 -12.21 -1.05
C ASP A 27 -13.88 -12.79 0.10
N GLY A 28 -13.33 -11.94 0.99
CA GLY A 28 -12.47 -12.35 2.09
C GLY A 28 -11.14 -12.98 1.64
N THR A 29 -10.74 -12.75 0.39
CA THR A 29 -9.55 -13.36 -0.22
C THR A 29 -8.29 -12.71 0.32
N THR A 30 -7.26 -13.49 0.69
CA THR A 30 -5.95 -12.92 1.04
C THR A 30 -5.21 -12.44 -0.20
N ILE A 31 -4.79 -11.17 -0.21
CA ILE A 31 -4.07 -10.54 -1.32
C ILE A 31 -2.65 -10.19 -0.85
N VAL A 32 -1.66 -10.58 -1.66
CA VAL A 32 -0.29 -10.04 -1.57
C VAL A 32 -0.12 -9.08 -2.73
N PHE A 33 0.06 -7.79 -2.43
CA PHE A 33 0.20 -6.72 -3.42
C PHE A 33 1.63 -6.18 -3.38
N VAL A 34 2.32 -6.22 -4.50
CA VAL A 34 3.70 -5.71 -4.65
C VAL A 34 3.66 -4.46 -5.50
N THR A 35 4.24 -3.38 -4.99
CA THR A 35 4.30 -2.07 -5.64
C THR A 35 5.56 -1.31 -5.22
N HIS A 36 6.01 -0.41 -6.09
CA HIS A 36 7.05 0.57 -5.83
C HIS A 36 6.49 1.91 -5.34
N ASP A 37 5.17 2.08 -5.36
CA ASP A 37 4.48 3.26 -4.87
C ASP A 37 4.15 3.12 -3.37
N ILE A 38 4.70 4.04 -2.57
CA ILE A 38 4.53 4.05 -1.12
C ILE A 38 3.07 4.31 -0.77
N ASP A 39 2.40 5.17 -1.53
CA ASP A 39 1.07 5.64 -1.22
C ASP A 39 0.05 4.53 -1.53
N GLU A 40 0.28 3.73 -2.57
CA GLU A 40 -0.46 2.48 -2.85
C GLU A 40 -0.30 1.48 -1.71
N SER A 41 0.94 1.24 -1.27
CA SER A 41 1.22 0.22 -0.25
C SER A 41 0.50 0.50 1.07
N VAL A 42 0.47 1.77 1.49
CA VAL A 42 -0.21 2.21 2.72
C VAL A 42 -1.72 2.25 2.53
N TYR A 43 -2.21 2.65 1.36
CA TYR A 43 -3.65 2.74 1.10
C TYR A 43 -4.32 1.36 1.00
N LEU A 44 -3.68 0.40 0.34
CA LEU A 44 -4.25 -0.93 0.11
C LEU A 44 -3.96 -1.92 1.24
N GLY A 45 -2.82 -1.77 1.91
CA GLY A 45 -2.34 -2.76 2.87
C GLY A 45 -3.04 -2.67 4.22
N ASP A 46 -3.24 -3.81 4.86
CA ASP A 46 -3.41 -3.91 6.32
C ASP A 46 -2.05 -4.12 7.03
N ARG A 47 -1.01 -4.42 6.23
CA ARG A 47 0.37 -4.59 6.64
C ARG A 47 1.28 -4.27 5.45
N VAL A 48 2.32 -3.47 5.68
CA VAL A 48 3.33 -3.10 4.69
C VAL A 48 4.67 -3.72 5.07
N VAL A 49 5.23 -4.51 4.16
CA VAL A 49 6.55 -5.10 4.31
C VAL A 49 7.50 -4.47 3.31
N VAL A 50 8.64 -3.98 3.78
CA VAL A 50 9.70 -3.42 2.92
C VAL A 50 10.87 -4.38 2.89
N LEU A 51 11.37 -4.66 1.68
CA LEU A 51 12.51 -5.54 1.45
C LEU A 51 13.75 -4.73 1.06
N SER A 52 14.93 -5.20 1.47
CA SER A 52 16.22 -4.68 0.98
C SER A 52 16.44 -5.05 -0.51
N PRO A 53 17.28 -4.30 -1.24
CA PRO A 53 17.48 -4.56 -2.66
C PRO A 53 18.41 -5.76 -2.94
N GLY A 54 18.15 -6.47 -4.04
CA GLY A 54 19.05 -7.44 -4.63
C GLY A 54 18.82 -8.90 -4.22
N PRO A 55 19.63 -9.83 -4.77
CA PRO A 55 19.55 -11.25 -4.43
C PRO A 55 19.86 -11.46 -2.93
N GLY A 56 18.98 -12.15 -2.21
CA GLY A 56 19.09 -12.32 -0.76
C GLY A 56 18.44 -11.20 0.05
N ALA A 57 17.48 -10.48 -0.53
CA ALA A 57 16.69 -9.46 0.14
C ALA A 57 16.17 -9.90 1.53
N GLU A 58 16.31 -9.01 2.49
CA GLU A 58 15.86 -9.17 3.87
C GLU A 58 14.71 -8.21 4.15
N VAL A 59 13.87 -8.54 5.13
CA VAL A 59 12.81 -7.64 5.61
C VAL A 59 13.44 -6.52 6.44
N VAL A 60 13.31 -5.28 5.96
CA VAL A 60 13.82 -4.09 6.67
C VAL A 60 12.73 -3.34 7.44
N LEU A 61 11.46 -3.58 7.11
CA LEU A 61 10.30 -3.08 7.84
C LEU A 61 9.15 -4.08 7.72
N ASP A 62 8.46 -4.35 8.82
CA ASP A 62 7.15 -5.01 8.86
C ASP A 62 6.22 -4.10 9.68
N GLN A 63 5.38 -3.34 8.97
CA GLN A 63 4.57 -2.26 9.52
C GLN A 63 3.08 -2.62 9.45
N PRO A 64 2.38 -2.82 10.59
CA PRO A 64 0.92 -2.90 10.58
C PRO A 64 0.31 -1.55 10.19
N VAL A 65 -0.78 -1.60 9.42
CA VAL A 65 -1.52 -0.43 8.94
C VAL A 65 -2.85 -0.34 9.68
N GLU A 66 -2.92 0.55 10.67
CA GLU A 66 -4.12 0.76 11.50
C GLU A 66 -5.00 1.88 10.93
N LEU A 67 -5.31 1.80 9.63
CA LEU A 67 -6.25 2.71 8.98
C LEU A 67 -7.69 2.19 9.09
N PRO A 68 -8.71 3.04 8.96
CA PRO A 68 -10.10 2.61 8.91
C PRO A 68 -10.34 1.53 7.84
N GLY A 69 -11.22 0.57 8.14
CA GLY A 69 -11.54 -0.53 7.21
C GLY A 69 -12.29 -0.11 5.95
N THR A 70 -13.03 1.01 6.03
CA THR A 70 -13.57 1.69 4.85
C THR A 70 -12.61 2.82 4.48
N ARG A 71 -12.07 2.75 3.26
CA ARG A 71 -11.11 3.72 2.72
C ARG A 71 -11.69 4.37 1.46
N ASP A 72 -11.27 5.61 1.23
CA ASP A 72 -11.57 6.41 0.05
C ASP A 72 -10.35 7.29 -0.28
N GLN A 73 -10.19 7.57 -1.56
CA GLN A 73 -9.00 8.24 -2.09
C GLN A 73 -8.73 9.62 -1.46
N ASN A 74 -9.77 10.34 -1.04
CA ASN A 74 -9.63 11.72 -0.55
C ASN A 74 -9.46 11.78 0.97
N THR A 75 -10.42 11.22 1.70
CA THR A 75 -10.48 11.37 3.17
C THR A 75 -9.37 10.55 3.82
N THR A 76 -9.17 9.32 3.35
CA THR A 76 -8.19 8.40 3.95
C THR A 76 -6.76 8.91 3.78
N ARG A 77 -6.40 9.38 2.58
CA ARG A 77 -5.06 9.96 2.31
C ARG A 77 -4.82 11.26 3.05
N GLY A 78 -5.87 11.96 3.45
CA GLY A 78 -5.81 13.17 4.28
C GLY A 78 -5.64 12.92 5.78
N LEU A 79 -5.76 11.67 6.25
CA LEU A 79 -5.62 11.34 7.67
C LEU A 79 -4.17 11.55 8.16
N ALA A 80 -4.03 12.04 9.39
CA ALA A 80 -2.72 12.25 10.01
C ALA A 80 -1.96 10.92 10.16
N GLU A 81 -2.69 9.85 10.47
CA GLU A 81 -2.20 8.48 10.60
C GLU A 81 -1.67 7.95 9.26
N PHE A 82 -2.38 8.23 8.15
CA PHE A 82 -1.92 7.88 6.81
C PHE A 82 -0.60 8.57 6.48
N VAL A 83 -0.53 9.87 6.73
CA VAL A 83 0.69 10.67 6.49
C VAL A 83 1.86 10.17 7.34
N ALA A 84 1.60 9.77 8.58
CA ALA A 84 2.61 9.20 9.47
C ALA A 84 3.14 7.85 8.95
N LEU A 85 2.24 6.93 8.59
CA LEU A 85 2.60 5.62 8.02
C LEU A 85 3.38 5.76 6.72
N ARG A 86 2.90 6.60 5.80
CA ARG A 86 3.60 6.94 4.55
C ARG A 86 5.01 7.45 4.81
N SER A 87 5.18 8.31 5.81
CA SER A 87 6.49 8.85 6.18
C SER A 87 7.41 7.78 6.77
N GLU A 88 6.87 6.86 7.57
CA GLU A 88 7.59 5.71 8.11
C GLU A 88 8.05 4.73 7.05
N VAL A 89 7.13 4.24 6.21
CA VAL A 89 7.43 3.37 5.09
C VAL A 89 8.43 4.05 4.15
N GLY A 90 8.21 5.32 3.82
CA GLY A 90 9.12 6.07 2.96
C GLY A 90 10.52 6.26 3.54
N ARG A 91 10.68 6.33 4.87
CA ARG A 91 12.02 6.30 5.50
C ARG A 91 12.68 4.94 5.34
N ALA A 92 11.97 3.85 5.56
CA ALA A 92 12.52 2.50 5.37
C ALA A 92 12.93 2.25 3.91
N VAL A 93 12.14 2.76 2.95
CA VAL A 93 12.47 2.68 1.52
C VAL A 93 13.68 3.54 1.16
N ARG A 94 13.92 4.68 1.82
CA ARG A 94 15.02 5.63 1.50
C ARG A 94 16.31 5.42 2.28
N ASN A 95 16.26 4.95 3.52
CA ASN A 95 17.41 4.75 4.41
C ASN A 95 18.20 3.47 4.06
N ARG A 96 18.39 3.24 2.76
CA ARG A 96 19.17 2.16 2.17
C ARG A 96 20.66 2.41 2.36
#